data_AF-A0A8X6RAI4-F1
#
_entry.id   AF-A0A8X6RAI4-F1
#
_cell.length_a   1.000
_cell.length_b   1.000
_cell.length_c   1.000
_cell.angle_alpha   90.00
_cell.angle_beta   90.00
_cell.angle_gamma   90.00
#
_symmetry.space_group_name_H-M   'P 1'
#
loop_
_entity.id
_entity.type
_entity.pdbx_description
1 polymer ?
#
loop_
_entity_poly.entity_id
_entity_poly.type
_entity_poly.pdbx_seq_one_letter_code
_entity_poly.pdbx_strand_id
1 'polypeptide(L)'
;MIRVVGLTLISVKRRLLKTLEVTFQENEDPYSDDKIEEVENLVNHYFDNFNTHIPPLTSSLEVRGIIKKLFNRKPAVRDQIPNIALKYLPIKAITHLTKVYNRCLINCHFPTQ
;
A
#
# COMPACT_ATOMS: atom_id res chain seq x y z
N MET A 1 -42.10 -5.39 -4.23
CA MET A 1 -40.68 -5.16 -3.85
C MET A 1 -39.78 -6.41 -3.93
N ILE A 2 -40.31 -7.62 -4.14
CA ILE A 2 -39.54 -8.89 -4.13
C ILE A 2 -38.79 -9.19 -5.45
N ARG A 3 -39.18 -8.57 -6.57
CA ARG A 3 -38.61 -8.84 -7.92
C ARG A 3 -37.18 -8.29 -8.15
N VAL A 4 -36.77 -7.24 -7.42
CA VAL A 4 -35.48 -6.55 -7.66
C VAL A 4 -34.31 -7.33 -7.05
N VAL A 5 -34.51 -7.96 -5.89
CA VAL A 5 -33.49 -8.78 -5.19
C VAL A 5 -33.22 -10.10 -5.92
N GLY A 6 -34.22 -10.67 -6.59
CA GLY A 6 -34.05 -11.89 -7.41
C GLY A 6 -33.15 -11.68 -8.63
N LEU A 7 -33.25 -10.51 -9.27
CA LEU A 7 -32.43 -10.17 -10.44
C LEU A 7 -30.97 -9.93 -10.09
N THR A 8 -30.69 -9.33 -8.92
CA THR A 8 -29.32 -9.11 -8.44
C THR A 8 -28.64 -10.43 -8.05
N LEU A 9 -29.34 -11.35 -7.39
CA LEU A 9 -28.79 -12.66 -7.03
C LEU A 9 -28.44 -13.51 -8.28
N ILE A 10 -29.32 -13.48 -9.30
CA ILE A 10 -29.07 -14.15 -10.59
C ILE A 10 -27.89 -13.51 -11.33
N SER A 11 -27.75 -12.18 -11.26
CA SER A 11 -26.63 -11.46 -11.86
C SER A 11 -25.31 -11.78 -11.15
N VAL A 12 -25.30 -11.86 -9.82
CA VAL A 12 -24.12 -12.24 -9.04
C VAL A 12 -23.71 -13.69 -9.34
N LYS A 13 -24.68 -14.62 -9.37
CA LYS A 13 -24.43 -16.02 -9.72
C LYS A 13 -23.84 -16.18 -11.12
N ARG A 14 -24.33 -15.41 -12.11
CA ARG A 14 -23.76 -15.41 -13.48
C ARG A 14 -22.35 -14.83 -13.53
N ARG A 15 -22.04 -13.80 -12.74
CA ARG A 15 -20.67 -13.26 -12.67
C ARG A 15 -19.71 -14.27 -12.08
N LEU A 16 -20.09 -14.92 -10.97
CA LEU A 16 -19.29 -15.97 -10.35
C LEU A 16 -19.04 -17.14 -11.31
N LEU A 17 -20.07 -17.61 -12.01
CA LEU A 17 -19.93 -18.66 -13.03
C LEU A 17 -18.93 -18.28 -14.13
N LYS A 18 -19.02 -17.05 -14.67
CA LYS A 18 -18.07 -16.57 -15.68
C LYS A 18 -16.65 -16.44 -15.14
N THR A 19 -16.49 -15.93 -13.92
CA THR A 19 -15.17 -15.84 -13.28
C THR A 19 -14.57 -17.23 -13.09
N LEU A 20 -15.36 -18.19 -12.62
CA LEU A 20 -14.94 -19.56 -12.40
C LEU A 20 -14.54 -20.24 -13.71
N GLU A 21 -15.36 -20.08 -14.75
CA GLU A 21 -15.10 -20.63 -16.08
C GLU A 21 -13.77 -20.13 -16.65
N VAL A 22 -13.46 -18.84 -16.47
CA VAL A 22 -12.16 -18.25 -16.84
C VAL A 22 -11.00 -18.76 -15.96
N THR A 23 -11.26 -19.12 -14.69
CA THR A 23 -10.19 -19.60 -13.79
C THR A 23 -9.84 -21.07 -14.02
N PHE A 24 -10.78 -21.86 -14.54
CA PHE A 24 -10.59 -23.29 -14.84
C PHE A 24 -10.28 -23.55 -16.32
N GLN A 25 -10.15 -22.51 -17.14
CA GLN A 25 -9.56 -22.66 -18.47
C GLN A 25 -8.09 -23.03 -18.32
N GLU A 26 -7.65 -24.02 -19.09
CA GLU A 26 -6.23 -24.31 -19.24
C GLU A 26 -5.54 -23.03 -19.71
N ASN A 27 -4.39 -22.71 -19.12
CA ASN A 27 -3.58 -21.60 -19.62
C ASN A 27 -3.33 -21.85 -21.11
N GLU A 28 -3.77 -20.94 -21.98
CA GLU A 28 -3.59 -21.06 -23.43
C GLU A 28 -2.11 -21.15 -23.81
N ASP A 29 -1.25 -20.61 -22.94
CA ASP A 29 0.19 -20.69 -23.08
C ASP A 29 0.72 -22.07 -22.63
N PRO A 30 1.40 -22.82 -23.52
CA PRO A 30 2.06 -24.05 -23.14
C PRO A 30 3.16 -23.77 -22.11
N TYR A 31 3.33 -24.72 -21.18
CA TYR A 31 4.47 -24.72 -20.27
C TYR A 31 5.76 -24.78 -21.10
N SER A 32 6.57 -23.73 -21.02
CA SER A 32 7.77 -23.55 -21.83
C SER A 32 8.89 -23.09 -20.92
N ASP A 33 9.99 -23.84 -20.91
CA ASP A 33 11.18 -23.50 -20.13
C ASP A 33 11.75 -22.13 -20.54
N ASP A 34 11.64 -21.76 -21.83
CA ASP A 34 12.04 -20.45 -22.35
C ASP A 34 11.27 -19.30 -21.68
N LYS A 35 9.95 -19.45 -21.47
CA LYS A 35 9.13 -18.44 -20.78
C LYS A 35 9.43 -18.38 -19.28
N ILE A 36 9.77 -19.51 -18.66
CA ILE A 36 10.15 -19.55 -17.25
C ILE A 36 11.47 -18.81 -17.08
N GLU A 37 12.46 -19.09 -17.93
CA GLU A 37 13.74 -18.40 -17.95
C GLU A 37 13.56 -16.90 -18.21
N GLU A 38 12.66 -16.50 -19.12
CA GLU A 38 12.33 -15.09 -19.35
C GLU A 38 11.79 -14.41 -18.08
N VAL A 39 10.83 -15.03 -17.40
CA VAL A 39 10.25 -14.51 -16.16
C VAL A 39 11.31 -14.44 -15.05
N GLU A 40 12.13 -15.47 -14.89
CA GLU A 40 13.21 -15.49 -13.91
C GLU A 40 14.25 -14.40 -14.19
N ASN A 41 14.65 -14.23 -15.46
CA ASN A 41 15.56 -13.17 -15.88
C ASN A 41 14.97 -11.78 -15.63
N LEU A 42 13.67 -11.59 -15.88
CA LEU A 42 12.98 -10.32 -15.64
C LEU A 42 12.90 -10.00 -14.15
N VAL A 43 12.58 -11.01 -13.33
CA VAL A 43 12.54 -10.90 -11.86
C VAL A 43 13.94 -10.60 -11.29
N ASN A 44 14.96 -11.34 -11.72
CA ASN A 44 16.34 -11.12 -11.30
C ASN A 44 16.84 -9.74 -11.74
N HIS A 45 16.60 -9.35 -13.00
CA HIS A 45 16.92 -8.02 -13.49
C HIS A 45 16.22 -6.92 -12.68
N TYR A 46 14.97 -7.12 -12.29
CA TYR A 46 14.25 -6.18 -11.44
C TYR A 46 14.87 -6.05 -10.04
N PHE A 47 15.31 -7.16 -9.42
CA PHE A 47 15.99 -7.13 -8.13
C PHE A 47 17.41 -6.59 -8.20
N ASP A 48 18.15 -6.88 -9.26
CA ASP A 48 19.52 -6.41 -9.49
C ASP A 48 19.58 -4.90 -9.77
N ASN A 49 18.57 -4.38 -10.48
CA ASN A 49 18.42 -2.95 -10.75
C ASN A 49 17.54 -2.24 -9.71
N PHE A 50 17.08 -2.96 -8.68
CA PHE A 50 16.34 -2.33 -7.60
C PHE A 50 17.28 -1.36 -6.90
N ASN A 51 16.94 -0.07 -6.95
CA ASN A 51 17.75 0.96 -6.33
C ASN A 51 17.83 0.69 -4.82
N THR A 52 18.94 0.11 -4.37
CA THR A 52 19.22 -0.27 -2.98
C THR A 52 19.51 0.94 -2.10
N HIS A 53 19.35 2.15 -2.62
CA HIS A 53 19.52 3.38 -1.87
C HIS A 53 18.36 3.56 -0.88
N ILE A 54 18.43 2.82 0.22
CA ILE A 54 17.53 2.96 1.36
C ILE A 54 17.71 4.40 1.87
N PRO A 55 16.65 5.21 1.89
CA PRO A 55 16.75 6.55 2.40
C PRO A 55 17.15 6.53 3.89
N PRO A 56 17.89 7.55 4.35
CA PRO A 56 18.34 7.61 5.74
C PRO A 56 17.14 7.55 6.68
N LEU A 57 17.26 6.72 7.72
CA LEU A 57 16.24 6.58 8.75
C LEU A 57 16.13 7.86 9.57
N THR A 58 14.92 8.16 10.05
CA THR A 58 14.68 9.33 10.89
C THR A 58 14.74 8.99 12.38
N SER A 59 15.11 9.97 13.19
CA SER A 59 15.10 9.88 14.66
C SER A 59 13.83 10.48 15.28
N SER A 60 13.50 10.06 16.50
CA SER A 60 12.36 10.63 17.24
C SER A 60 12.53 12.12 17.55
N LEU A 61 13.77 12.61 17.62
CA LEU A 61 14.06 14.04 17.81
C LEU A 61 13.74 14.84 16.55
N GLU A 62 14.09 14.32 15.37
CA GLU A 62 13.76 14.93 14.09
C GLU A 62 12.25 14.99 13.86
N VAL A 63 11.55 13.86 14.06
CA VAL A 63 10.09 13.79 13.95
C VAL A 63 9.43 14.80 14.90
N ARG A 64 9.91 14.90 16.15
CA ARG A 64 9.43 15.91 17.10
C ARG A 64 9.70 17.33 16.61
N GLY A 65 10.88 17.58 16.04
CA GLY A 65 11.25 18.86 15.45
C GLY A 65 10.33 19.27 14.31
N ILE A 66 9.98 18.33 13.44
CA ILE A 66 9.02 18.53 12.33
C ILE A 66 7.63 18.87 12.89
N ILE A 67 7.12 18.08 13.84
CA ILE A 67 5.80 18.30 14.45
C ILE A 67 5.71 19.69 15.09
N LYS A 68 6.78 20.14 15.76
CA LYS A 68 6.82 21.48 16.39
C LYS A 68 6.72 22.62 15.37
N LYS A 69 7.27 22.44 14.16
CA LYS A 69 7.27 23.43 13.08
C LYS A 69 5.91 23.58 12.38
N LEU A 70 4.96 22.65 12.59
CA LEU A 70 3.63 22.71 11.98
C LEU A 70 2.82 23.92 12.46
N PHE A 71 2.01 24.54 11.59
CA PHE A 71 1.10 25.61 11.99
C PHE A 71 -0.07 25.06 12.83
N ASN A 72 -0.40 25.73 13.94
CA ASN A 72 -1.39 25.23 14.92
C ASN A 72 -2.78 24.99 14.32
N ARG A 73 -3.23 25.85 13.39
CA ARG A 73 -4.59 25.87 12.84
C ARG A 73 -4.71 25.36 11.40
N LYS A 74 -3.73 24.59 10.92
CA LYS A 74 -3.85 23.91 9.63
C LYS A 74 -4.37 22.49 9.87
N PRO A 75 -5.69 22.21 9.78
CA PRO A 75 -6.17 20.84 9.84
C PRO A 75 -5.69 20.10 8.58
N ALA A 76 -5.29 18.85 8.74
CA ALA A 76 -5.13 17.95 7.61
C ALA A 76 -6.51 17.75 6.97
N VAL A 77 -6.63 17.99 5.66
CA VAL A 77 -7.91 18.00 4.92
C VAL A 77 -8.68 16.67 5.08
N ARG A 78 -7.95 15.56 5.20
CA ARG A 78 -8.52 14.20 5.26
C ARG A 78 -8.99 13.80 6.66
N ASP A 79 -8.12 13.95 7.65
CA ASP A 79 -8.31 13.32 8.96
C ASP A 79 -8.93 14.27 9.98
N GLN A 80 -9.04 15.57 9.67
CA GLN A 80 -9.52 16.64 10.54
C GLN A 80 -8.78 16.78 11.88
N ILE A 81 -7.71 16.03 12.10
CA ILE A 81 -6.84 16.12 13.27
C ILE A 81 -6.09 17.46 13.21
N PRO A 82 -6.24 18.33 14.21
CA PRO A 82 -5.53 19.60 14.22
C PRO A 82 -4.06 19.37 14.59
N ASN A 83 -3.14 20.09 13.94
CA ASN A 83 -1.70 19.99 14.22
C ASN A 83 -1.35 20.26 15.69
N ILE A 84 -2.19 21.02 16.39
CA ILE A 84 -2.02 21.24 17.83
C ILE A 84 -2.09 19.94 18.63
N ALA A 85 -2.95 18.99 18.24
CA ALA A 85 -3.03 17.68 18.89
C ALA A 85 -1.73 16.90 18.71
N LEU A 86 -1.12 16.96 17.51
CA LEU A 86 0.17 16.33 17.24
C LEU A 86 1.28 16.91 18.11
N LYS A 87 1.26 18.22 18.38
CA LYS A 87 2.25 18.88 19.26
C LYS A 87 2.16 18.45 20.72
N TYR A 88 0.98 18.01 21.18
CA TYR A 88 0.75 17.53 22.53
C TYR A 88 0.91 16.00 22.68
N LEU A 89 1.36 15.29 21.64
CA LEU A 89 1.61 13.85 21.75
C LEU A 89 2.69 13.54 22.79
N PRO A 90 2.50 12.48 23.60
CA PRO A 90 3.54 12.01 24.51
C PRO A 90 4.73 11.46 23.72
N ILE A 91 5.92 11.50 24.33
CA ILE A 91 7.17 11.05 23.69
C ILE A 91 7.05 9.61 23.18
N LYS A 92 6.39 8.72 23.94
CA LYS A 92 6.14 7.34 23.52
C LYS A 92 5.40 7.25 22.18
N ALA A 93 4.38 8.09 21.98
CA ALA A 93 3.64 8.13 20.72
C ALA A 93 4.51 8.63 19.56
N ILE A 94 5.38 9.62 19.80
CA ILE A 94 6.35 10.09 18.79
C ILE A 94 7.32 8.96 18.43
N THR A 95 7.79 8.18 19.40
CA THR A 95 8.64 7.00 19.13
C THR A 95 7.91 5.96 18.28
N HIS A 96 6.64 5.69 18.56
CA HIS A 96 5.84 4.78 17.73
C HIS A 96 5.67 5.31 16.29
N LEU A 97 5.37 6.60 16.12
CA LEU A 97 5.31 7.23 14.79
C LEU A 97 6.63 7.11 14.04
N THR A 98 7.75 7.35 14.72
CA THR A 98 9.11 7.20 14.14
C THR A 98 9.32 5.79 13.60
N LYS A 99 8.90 4.76 14.35
CA LYS A 99 9.00 3.35 13.91
C LYS A 99 8.18 3.10 12.64
N VAL A 100 6.95 3.64 12.56
CA VAL A 100 6.10 3.51 11.37
C VAL A 100 6.77 4.16 10.16
N TYR A 101 7.24 5.41 10.29
CA TYR A 101 7.94 6.10 9.21
C TYR A 101 9.20 5.34 8.75
N ASN A 102 10.02 4.86 9.69
CA ASN A 102 11.21 4.10 9.34
C ASN A 102 10.88 2.79 8.61
N ARG A 103 9.76 2.13 8.91
CA ARG A 103 9.29 0.97 8.13
C ARG A 103 8.88 1.36 6.72
N CYS A 104 8.20 2.49 6.53
CA CYS A 104 7.89 3.01 5.19
C CYS A 104 9.15 3.34 4.40
N LEU A 105 10.14 3.98 5.03
CA LEU A 105 11.42 4.34 4.41
C LEU A 105 12.23 3.12 3.98
N ILE A 106 12.31 2.08 4.82
CA ILE A 106 12.99 0.82 4.47
C ILE A 106 12.33 0.15 3.28
N ASN A 107 11.00 0.18 3.20
CA ASN A 107 10.25 -0.47 2.13
C ASN A 107 10.12 0.43 0.88
N CYS A 108 10.70 1.63 0.87
CA CYS A 108 10.51 2.66 -0.16
C CYS A 108 9.03 2.89 -0.53
N HIS A 109 8.12 2.66 0.42
CA HIS A 109 6.69 2.66 0.18
C HIS A 109 6.09 4.03 0.55
N PHE A 110 5.80 4.82 -0.47
CA PHE A 110 5.10 6.10 -0.34
C PHE A 110 3.73 5.99 -1.02
N PRO A 111 2.62 6.28 -0.31
CA PRO A 111 1.31 6.26 -0.94
C PRO A 111 1.25 7.32 -2.05
N THR A 112 0.72 6.93 -3.21
CA THR A 112 0.34 7.88 -4.26
C THR A 112 -0.83 8.74 -3.78
N GLN A 113 -0.76 10.04 -4.06
CA GLN A 113 -1.70 11.05 -3.57
C GLN A 113 -3.10 10.89 -4.15
#